data_AF-A0A9Q1FBR9-F1
#
_entry.id   AF-A0A9Q1FBR9-F1
#
_cell.length_a   1.000
_cell.length_b   1.000
_cell.length_c   1.000
_cell.angle_alpha   90.00
_cell.angle_beta   90.00
_cell.angle_gamma   90.00
#
_symmetry.space_group_name_H-M   'P 1'
#
loop_
_entity.id
_entity.type
_entity.pdbx_description
1 polymer ?
#
loop_
_entity_poly.entity_id
_entity_poly.type
_entity_poly.pdbx_seq_one_letter_code
_entity_poly.pdbx_strand_id
1 'polypeptide(L)'
;MACGWFHRDLSGMDAESMLKARGVHGSFLARPSKKNQGDFSLSVRVGELVTHIRIQNTGDYYDLYGGEKFATLSELVEYYTVEHGTLQDKDGTIIELKYPLNCSDPTTERWYHGHLSGTNAEKLLGERNEPGTFLVRESLSKPGDFVLSVLTEEASKGPGNCKKRVSHIKIICQNDRYTVGGSETFATLTDLVEHFKQKGIEEVSGMWVYLRQPYYSTRVNAADIDSRVRILGQTLDGEEEGGGSEKKSKAGFWEEFDYLQKQEAKVKKSREEGMRPENKSKNRYKNILPFNETRVALQSGDPSVIGSDYINANYVKDKLREPGDQKVYIATQGCLATTVNDFWQMVWQEQTRVIVMTTREVEKGRNKCVPYWPELEGSKEFGGYVVRFLSERDATDYKIRILEITALDQSDLPREIWHYQYLSWPDHGVPQDAGGVLSFLTQVNCKQMEFPNAGPMIVHCSAGIGRTGTIVVIDMLVETIDAKGPGL
;
A
#
# COMPACT_ATOMS: atom_id res chain seq x y z
N MET A 1 10.38 9.22 7.24
CA MET A 1 10.41 8.34 6.03
C MET A 1 11.19 7.06 6.35
N ALA A 2 10.94 5.92 5.69
CA ALA A 2 11.68 4.68 6.00
C ALA A 2 13.13 4.69 5.44
N CYS A 3 14.17 4.43 6.26
CA CYS A 3 15.61 4.26 5.90
C CYS A 3 15.97 3.03 5.07
N GLY A 4 15.05 2.43 4.33
CA GLY A 4 15.44 1.42 3.35
C GLY A 4 16.47 1.97 2.34
N TRP A 5 16.55 3.28 2.15
CA TRP A 5 17.51 3.95 1.28
C TRP A 5 18.98 3.86 1.71
N PHE A 6 19.33 3.33 2.89
CA PHE A 6 20.73 3.20 3.31
C PHE A 6 21.32 1.83 2.95
N HIS A 7 22.34 1.82 2.11
CA HIS A 7 23.02 0.60 1.64
C HIS A 7 24.39 0.47 2.31
N ARG A 8 24.59 -0.64 3.04
CA ARG A 8 25.72 -0.80 3.97
C ARG A 8 27.04 -1.14 3.28
N ASP A 9 27.02 -2.06 2.32
CA ASP A 9 28.18 -2.38 1.47
C ASP A 9 27.81 -2.23 0.00
N LEU A 10 27.91 -1.00 -0.48
CA LEU A 10 27.63 -0.67 -1.87
C LEU A 10 28.73 0.24 -2.40
N SER A 11 29.34 -0.13 -3.53
CA SER A 11 30.31 0.75 -4.19
C SER A 11 29.60 1.87 -4.96
N GLY A 12 30.34 2.91 -5.35
CA GLY A 12 29.77 3.96 -6.20
C GLY A 12 29.31 3.44 -7.56
N MET A 13 30.07 2.53 -8.15
CA MET A 13 29.74 1.92 -9.45
C MET A 13 28.48 1.05 -9.34
N ASP A 14 28.38 0.22 -8.29
CA ASP A 14 27.20 -0.63 -8.10
C ASP A 14 25.95 0.21 -7.78
N ALA A 15 26.11 1.29 -7.02
CA ALA A 15 25.04 2.25 -6.76
C ALA A 15 24.52 2.90 -8.05
N GLU A 16 25.43 3.28 -8.96
CA GLU A 16 25.07 3.81 -10.26
C GLU A 16 24.31 2.78 -11.10
N SER A 17 24.82 1.53 -11.17
CA SER A 17 24.13 0.44 -11.87
C SER A 17 22.74 0.18 -11.30
N MET A 18 22.58 0.15 -9.97
CA MET A 18 21.27 -0.07 -9.33
C MET A 18 20.29 1.08 -9.57
N LEU A 19 20.74 2.33 -9.45
CA LEU A 19 19.89 3.50 -9.70
C LEU A 19 19.43 3.57 -11.16
N LYS A 20 20.31 3.23 -12.11
CA LYS A 20 19.96 3.17 -13.54
C LYS A 20 19.00 2.03 -13.87
N ALA A 21 19.21 0.86 -13.26
CA ALA A 21 18.40 -0.33 -13.53
C ALA A 21 17.03 -0.31 -12.81
N ARG A 22 16.97 0.22 -11.59
CA ARG A 22 15.80 0.11 -10.70
C ARG A 22 15.22 1.44 -10.23
N GLY A 23 15.91 2.55 -10.44
CA GLY A 23 15.42 3.88 -10.05
C GLY A 23 14.77 4.61 -11.21
N VAL A 24 14.08 5.71 -10.89
CA VAL A 24 13.58 6.72 -11.84
C VAL A 24 14.25 8.07 -11.54
N HIS A 25 13.96 9.11 -12.32
CA HIS A 25 14.46 10.45 -12.02
C HIS A 25 14.05 10.87 -10.59
N GLY A 26 15.01 11.36 -9.80
CA GLY A 26 14.84 11.70 -8.40
C GLY A 26 14.97 10.51 -7.44
N SER A 27 15.27 9.30 -7.94
CA SER A 27 15.61 8.18 -7.08
C SER A 27 16.95 8.39 -6.39
N PHE A 28 17.04 8.05 -5.10
CA PHE A 28 18.25 8.25 -4.32
C PHE A 28 18.53 7.10 -3.35
N LEU A 29 19.79 6.96 -2.98
CA LEU A 29 20.24 6.08 -1.90
C LEU A 29 21.46 6.68 -1.20
N ALA A 30 21.66 6.34 0.07
CA ALA A 30 22.86 6.71 0.81
C ALA A 30 23.70 5.46 1.11
N ARG A 31 25.02 5.63 1.17
CA ARG A 31 25.98 4.54 1.40
C ARG A 31 27.24 5.05 2.07
N PRO A 32 28.03 4.21 2.76
CA PRO A 32 29.37 4.59 3.20
C PRO A 32 30.29 5.00 2.04
N SER A 33 31.18 5.95 2.29
CA SER A 33 32.19 6.37 1.32
C SER A 33 33.37 5.41 1.30
N LYS A 34 33.61 4.75 0.16
CA LYS A 34 34.83 3.92 -0.05
C LYS A 34 36.10 4.78 -0.23
N LYS A 35 35.96 6.07 -0.57
CA LYS A 35 37.09 6.99 -0.77
C LYS A 35 37.59 7.63 0.53
N ASN A 36 36.67 7.97 1.45
CA ASN A 36 36.98 8.61 2.72
C ASN A 36 36.33 7.81 3.85
N GLN A 37 37.14 7.08 4.62
CA GLN A 37 36.63 6.29 5.74
C GLN A 37 35.97 7.20 6.79
N GLY A 38 34.79 6.80 7.27
CA GLY A 38 33.98 7.57 8.24
C GLY A 38 32.92 8.46 7.60
N ASP A 39 33.11 8.86 6.34
CA ASP A 39 32.13 9.66 5.58
C ASP A 39 31.09 8.80 4.85
N PHE A 40 30.02 9.46 4.41
CA PHE A 40 28.97 8.86 3.60
C PHE A 40 28.90 9.51 2.22
N SER A 41 28.15 8.88 1.32
CA SER A 41 27.84 9.40 0.00
C SER A 41 26.36 9.19 -0.32
N LEU A 42 25.71 10.27 -0.77
CA LEU A 42 24.35 10.27 -1.29
C LEU A 42 24.43 10.14 -2.80
N SER A 43 23.88 9.06 -3.35
CA SER A 43 23.84 8.79 -4.79
C SER A 43 22.43 9.08 -5.30
N VAL A 44 22.29 9.92 -6.31
CA VAL A 44 21.00 10.41 -6.81
C VAL A 44 20.93 10.29 -8.33
N ARG A 45 19.83 9.74 -8.85
CA ARG A 45 19.55 9.68 -10.29
C ARG A 45 18.92 11.00 -10.77
N VAL A 46 19.63 11.71 -11.63
CA VAL A 46 19.18 12.95 -12.26
C VAL A 46 19.04 12.70 -13.76
N GLY A 47 17.83 12.31 -14.16
CA GLY A 47 17.53 11.90 -15.54
C GLY A 47 18.20 10.56 -15.84
N GLU A 48 19.12 10.55 -16.81
CA GLU A 48 19.90 9.36 -17.19
C GLU A 48 21.26 9.27 -16.49
N LEU A 49 21.63 10.29 -15.72
CA LEU A 49 22.90 10.36 -15.01
C LEU A 49 22.70 10.04 -13.51
N VAL A 50 23.79 9.61 -12.87
CA VAL A 50 23.83 9.43 -11.42
C VAL A 50 24.92 10.34 -10.85
N THR A 51 24.53 11.19 -9.91
CA THR A 51 25.42 12.10 -9.20
C THR A 51 25.71 11.55 -7.80
N HIS A 52 26.96 11.71 -7.34
CA HIS A 52 27.37 11.29 -6.00
C HIS A 52 27.80 12.50 -5.17
N ILE A 53 27.02 12.79 -4.14
CA ILE A 53 27.27 13.88 -3.20
C ILE A 53 27.97 13.31 -1.97
N ARG A 54 29.01 13.99 -1.48
CA ARG A 54 29.72 13.60 -0.25
C ARG A 54 28.98 14.15 0.96
N ILE A 55 28.78 13.30 1.97
CA ILE A 55 28.29 13.69 3.29
C ILE A 55 29.44 13.47 4.27
N GLN A 56 29.89 14.56 4.88
CA GLN A 56 30.94 14.52 5.89
C GLN A 56 30.33 14.17 7.25
N ASN A 57 30.97 13.25 7.97
CA ASN A 57 30.63 12.95 9.35
C ASN A 57 31.80 13.29 10.26
N THR A 58 31.63 14.32 11.09
CA THR A 58 32.67 14.79 12.02
C THR A 58 32.64 14.06 13.36
N GLY A 59 31.62 13.23 13.60
CA GLY A 59 31.30 12.64 14.91
C GLY A 59 30.28 13.46 15.70
N ASP A 60 30.17 14.76 15.42
CA ASP A 60 29.22 15.66 16.08
C ASP A 60 27.98 15.96 15.21
N TYR A 61 28.14 15.98 13.89
CA TYR A 61 27.07 16.27 12.94
C TYR A 61 27.37 15.72 11.54
N TYR A 62 26.32 15.64 10.73
CA TYR A 62 26.36 15.31 9.31
C TYR A 62 26.23 16.59 8.49
N ASP A 63 27.15 16.81 7.55
CA ASP A 63 27.18 17.99 6.68
C ASP A 63 27.27 17.56 5.21
N LEU A 64 26.39 18.12 4.39
CA LEU A 64 26.39 17.93 2.95
C LEU A 64 27.12 19.10 2.28
N TYR A 65 28.44 18.93 2.13
CA TYR A 65 29.35 19.81 1.36
C TYR A 65 29.23 21.32 1.66
N GLY A 66 29.12 21.71 2.94
CA GLY A 66 29.07 23.11 3.37
C GLY A 66 27.65 23.69 3.44
N GLY A 67 26.65 22.81 3.46
CA GLY A 67 25.24 23.15 3.66
C GLY A 67 24.83 23.16 5.13
N GLU A 68 23.57 22.83 5.37
CA GLU A 68 23.01 22.70 6.72
C GLU A 68 23.57 21.46 7.45
N LYS A 69 23.56 21.52 8.78
CA LYS A 69 24.12 20.49 9.67
C LYS A 69 23.02 19.72 10.37
N PHE A 70 23.14 18.39 10.43
CA PHE A 70 22.11 17.51 10.98
C PHE A 70 22.67 16.58 12.06
N ALA A 71 21.84 16.20 13.03
CA ALA A 71 22.28 15.30 14.09
C ALA A 71 22.28 13.83 13.63
N THR A 72 21.39 13.47 12.70
CA THR A 72 21.37 12.13 12.08
C THR A 72 21.29 12.19 10.57
N LEU A 73 21.79 11.14 9.89
CA LEU A 73 21.62 10.99 8.44
C LEU A 73 20.14 10.93 8.04
N SER A 74 19.27 10.45 8.94
CA SER A 74 17.82 10.41 8.70
C SER A 74 17.22 11.81 8.63
N GLU A 75 17.58 12.69 9.57
CA GLU A 75 17.16 14.09 9.57
C GLU A 75 17.65 14.83 8.32
N LEU A 76 18.91 14.58 7.90
CA LEU A 76 19.46 15.15 6.68
C LEU A 76 18.60 14.78 5.46
N VAL A 77 18.28 13.50 5.30
CA VAL A 77 17.45 13.03 4.19
C VAL A 77 16.03 13.60 4.30
N GLU A 78 15.43 13.61 5.49
CA GLU A 78 14.08 14.15 5.72
C GLU A 78 14.00 15.65 5.37
N TYR A 79 15.00 16.44 5.75
CA TYR A 79 15.08 17.86 5.44
C TYR A 79 15.08 18.13 3.93
N TYR A 80 15.92 17.41 3.17
CA TYR A 80 16.03 17.59 1.72
C TYR A 80 14.92 16.89 0.91
N THR A 81 14.10 16.05 1.54
CA THR A 81 12.96 15.40 0.90
C THR A 81 11.62 16.10 1.20
N VAL A 82 11.49 16.77 2.34
CA VAL A 82 10.21 17.36 2.81
C VAL A 82 10.23 18.88 2.87
N GLU A 83 11.30 19.51 3.38
CA GLU A 83 11.26 20.92 3.80
C GLU A 83 11.91 21.89 2.80
N HIS A 84 13.02 21.51 2.14
CA HIS A 84 13.82 22.46 1.34
C HIS A 84 14.17 22.04 -0.10
N GLY A 85 13.57 20.95 -0.59
CA GLY A 85 13.25 20.66 -2.00
C GLY A 85 14.35 20.54 -3.06
N THR A 86 15.49 21.22 -2.94
CA THR A 86 16.49 21.27 -4.02
C THR A 86 17.90 21.36 -3.47
N LEU A 87 18.65 20.28 -3.65
CA LEU A 87 20.11 20.30 -3.58
C LEU A 87 20.65 20.86 -4.89
N GLN A 88 21.78 21.58 -4.86
CA GLN A 88 22.41 22.08 -6.08
C GLN A 88 23.86 21.59 -6.15
N ASP A 89 24.25 20.98 -7.27
CA ASP A 89 25.63 20.60 -7.50
C ASP A 89 26.48 21.82 -7.94
N LYS A 90 27.81 21.67 -7.93
CA LYS A 90 28.78 22.74 -8.23
C LYS A 90 28.64 23.34 -9.62
N ASP A 91 28.05 22.59 -10.55
CA ASP A 91 27.77 23.01 -11.92
C ASP A 91 26.41 23.72 -12.06
N GLY A 92 25.65 23.86 -10.96
CA GLY A 92 24.34 24.48 -10.91
C GLY A 92 23.17 23.52 -11.13
N THR A 93 23.42 22.22 -11.31
CA THR A 93 22.37 21.20 -11.52
C THR A 93 21.50 21.06 -10.29
N ILE A 94 20.17 21.16 -10.46
CA ILE A 94 19.20 20.95 -9.39
C ILE A 94 19.02 19.44 -9.18
N ILE A 95 19.15 19.01 -7.94
CA ILE A 95 19.05 17.63 -7.48
C ILE A 95 17.85 17.53 -6.54
N GLU A 96 16.88 16.71 -6.92
CA GLU A 96 15.65 16.48 -6.16
C GLU A 96 15.68 15.06 -5.56
N LEU A 97 15.47 14.96 -4.24
CA LEU A 97 15.34 13.67 -3.56
C LEU A 97 13.86 13.28 -3.49
N LYS A 98 13.40 12.45 -4.43
CA LYS A 98 11.98 12.06 -4.54
C LYS A 98 11.72 10.64 -4.05
N TYR A 99 12.49 9.67 -4.54
CA TYR A 99 12.16 8.26 -4.38
C TYR A 99 13.31 7.49 -3.73
N PRO A 100 13.22 7.15 -2.43
CA PRO A 100 14.26 6.35 -1.79
C PRO A 100 14.34 4.95 -2.45
N LEU A 101 15.51 4.60 -2.98
CA LEU A 101 15.77 3.28 -3.54
C LEU A 101 16.20 2.34 -2.41
N ASN A 102 15.25 1.52 -1.95
CA ASN A 102 15.46 0.67 -0.79
C ASN A 102 16.43 -0.50 -1.05
N CYS A 103 17.30 -0.79 -0.10
CA CYS A 103 18.04 -2.05 -0.01
C CYS A 103 17.09 -3.20 0.32
N SER A 104 17.50 -4.43 -0.02
CA SER A 104 16.76 -5.62 0.40
C SER A 104 16.82 -5.76 1.91
N ASP A 105 15.73 -6.26 2.49
CA ASP A 105 15.68 -6.47 3.94
C ASP A 105 16.78 -7.46 4.37
N PRO A 106 17.47 -7.25 5.51
CA PRO A 106 18.54 -8.12 6.00
C PRO A 106 18.04 -9.51 6.44
N THR A 107 16.73 -9.69 6.51
CA THR A 107 16.06 -10.95 6.83
C THR A 107 14.66 -10.93 6.22
N THR A 108 14.14 -12.09 5.87
CA THR A 108 12.76 -12.27 5.40
C THR A 108 11.76 -12.42 6.56
N GLU A 109 12.25 -12.47 7.79
CA GLU A 109 11.46 -12.71 8.99
C GLU A 109 10.42 -11.61 9.28
N ARG A 110 9.20 -12.03 9.65
CA ARG A 110 8.05 -11.12 9.87
C ARG A 110 8.23 -10.20 11.08
N TRP A 111 9.12 -10.51 12.02
CA TRP A 111 9.40 -9.66 13.19
C TRP A 111 10.35 -8.49 12.88
N TYR A 112 10.83 -8.38 11.65
CA TYR A 112 11.64 -7.26 11.21
C TYR A 112 10.75 -6.11 10.72
N HIS A 113 10.94 -4.93 11.31
CA HIS A 113 10.19 -3.71 11.04
C HIS A 113 11.06 -2.66 10.36
N GLY A 114 12.24 -3.00 9.84
CA GLY A 114 13.17 -2.05 9.17
C GLY A 114 13.22 -0.69 9.86
N HIS A 115 13.00 0.38 9.10
CA HIS A 115 12.98 1.71 9.68
C HIS A 115 11.74 1.98 10.55
N LEU A 116 11.92 1.88 11.86
CA LEU A 116 10.94 2.20 12.88
C LEU A 116 11.66 2.97 13.99
N SER A 117 11.10 4.11 14.41
CA SER A 117 11.66 4.88 15.54
C SER A 117 11.44 4.14 16.87
N GLY A 118 12.28 4.45 17.87
CA GLY A 118 12.12 3.92 19.22
C GLY A 118 10.73 4.20 19.79
N THR A 119 10.28 5.45 19.70
CA THR A 119 8.96 5.90 20.16
C THR A 119 7.80 5.17 19.47
N ASN A 120 7.90 4.92 18.17
CA ASN A 120 6.86 4.16 17.46
C ASN A 120 6.87 2.68 17.83
N ALA A 121 8.06 2.09 18.04
CA ALA A 121 8.17 0.73 18.56
C ALA A 121 7.56 0.62 19.96
N GLU A 122 7.78 1.61 20.83
CA GLU A 122 7.16 1.67 22.15
C GLU A 122 5.64 1.72 22.08
N LYS A 123 5.09 2.54 21.16
CA LYS A 123 3.65 2.62 20.94
C LYS A 123 3.07 1.28 20.49
N LEU A 124 3.66 0.64 19.48
CA LEU A 124 3.18 -0.64 18.93
C LEU A 124 3.21 -1.76 19.99
N LEU A 125 4.33 -1.88 20.71
CA LEU A 125 4.48 -2.89 21.76
C LEU A 125 3.57 -2.59 22.95
N GLY A 126 3.45 -1.32 23.34
CA GLY A 126 2.59 -0.88 24.43
C GLY A 126 1.10 -1.11 24.16
N GLU A 127 0.64 -0.88 22.92
CA GLU A 127 -0.75 -1.17 22.51
C GLU A 127 -1.08 -2.67 22.57
N ARG A 128 -0.11 -3.55 22.25
CA ARG A 128 -0.29 -5.00 22.40
C ARG A 128 -0.27 -5.44 23.87
N ASN A 129 0.48 -4.74 24.72
CA ASN A 129 0.51 -4.91 26.18
C ASN A 129 0.80 -6.36 26.66
N GLU A 130 1.53 -7.14 25.88
CA GLU A 130 1.85 -8.55 26.15
C GLU A 130 3.36 -8.69 26.40
N PRO A 131 3.82 -8.94 27.65
CA PRO A 131 5.25 -8.99 27.96
C PRO A 131 5.98 -10.10 27.21
N GLY A 132 7.25 -9.87 26.91
CA GLY A 132 8.06 -10.75 26.06
C GLY A 132 7.77 -10.60 24.56
N THR A 133 6.87 -9.67 24.18
CA THR A 133 6.70 -9.30 22.77
C THR A 133 7.91 -8.53 22.27
N PHE A 134 8.49 -8.93 21.15
CA PHE A 134 9.65 -8.27 20.57
C PHE A 134 9.49 -7.91 19.09
N LEU A 135 10.29 -6.94 18.64
CA LEU A 135 10.50 -6.62 17.24
C LEU A 135 11.93 -6.15 16.99
N VAL A 136 12.42 -6.28 15.77
CA VAL A 136 13.72 -5.74 15.35
C VAL A 136 13.52 -4.61 14.36
N ARG A 137 14.31 -3.55 14.50
CA ARG A 137 14.27 -2.34 13.68
C ARG A 137 15.67 -1.83 13.41
N GLU A 138 15.82 -0.91 12.48
CA GLU A 138 17.08 -0.21 12.21
C GLU A 138 17.41 0.79 13.33
N SER A 139 18.71 1.01 13.53
CA SER A 139 19.23 2.04 14.42
C SER A 139 19.24 3.40 13.71
N LEU A 140 18.40 4.33 14.19
CA LEU A 140 18.38 5.70 13.67
C LEU A 140 19.60 6.53 14.13
N SER A 141 20.14 6.20 15.30
CA SER A 141 21.29 6.90 15.87
C SER A 141 22.62 6.48 15.24
N LYS A 142 22.70 5.25 14.72
CA LYS A 142 23.92 4.71 14.11
C LYS A 142 23.56 3.91 12.86
N PRO A 143 23.63 4.53 11.67
CA PRO A 143 23.29 3.88 10.41
C PRO A 143 24.03 2.56 10.21
N GLY A 144 23.29 1.53 9.81
CA GLY A 144 23.77 0.17 9.63
C GLY A 144 23.64 -0.73 10.86
N ASP A 145 23.57 -0.20 12.08
CA ASP A 145 23.25 -1.03 13.24
C ASP A 145 21.73 -1.27 13.35
N PHE A 146 21.32 -2.20 14.20
CA PHE A 146 19.92 -2.55 14.46
C PHE A 146 19.58 -2.40 15.94
N VAL A 147 18.30 -2.48 16.27
CA VAL A 147 17.79 -2.44 17.64
C VAL A 147 16.71 -3.51 17.81
N LEU A 148 16.90 -4.36 18.81
CA LEU A 148 15.88 -5.29 19.30
C LEU A 148 15.06 -4.59 20.39
N SER A 149 13.79 -4.33 20.10
CA SER A 149 12.85 -3.69 21.04
C SER A 149 11.97 -4.76 21.67
N VAL A 150 11.92 -4.84 23.01
CA VAL A 150 11.18 -5.89 23.74
C VAL A 150 10.33 -5.27 24.83
N LEU A 151 9.04 -5.65 24.90
CA LEU A 151 8.17 -5.26 26.00
C LEU A 151 8.50 -6.09 27.25
N THR A 152 8.90 -5.42 28.33
CA THR A 152 9.23 -6.06 29.60
C THR A 152 8.02 -6.09 30.54
N GLU A 153 8.09 -6.89 31.61
CA GLU A 153 7.02 -6.95 32.62
C GLU A 153 7.00 -5.73 33.55
N GLU A 154 8.11 -4.98 33.62
CA GLU A 154 8.25 -3.83 34.52
C GLU A 154 7.47 -2.61 34.05
N ALA A 155 7.02 -1.78 35.00
CA ALA A 155 6.42 -0.48 34.70
C ALA A 155 7.47 0.61 34.49
N SER A 156 7.29 1.48 33.49
CA SER A 156 8.09 2.68 33.32
C SER A 156 7.87 3.63 34.51
N LYS A 157 8.94 4.14 35.11
CA LYS A 157 8.87 5.12 36.21
C LYS A 157 8.37 6.47 35.68
N GLY A 158 7.07 6.72 35.79
CA GLY A 158 6.44 8.01 35.46
C GLY A 158 5.15 8.24 36.27
N PRO A 159 4.79 9.49 36.62
CA PRO A 159 3.60 9.74 37.43
C PRO A 159 2.34 9.60 36.57
N GLY A 160 1.45 8.68 36.97
CA GLY A 160 0.04 8.68 36.54
C GLY A 160 -0.40 7.61 35.53
N ASN A 161 0.46 6.72 35.04
CA ASN A 161 0.01 5.56 34.27
C ASN A 161 1.07 4.44 34.26
N CYS A 162 0.75 3.24 34.78
CA CYS A 162 1.63 2.06 34.74
C CYS A 162 1.74 1.51 33.32
N LYS A 163 2.46 2.19 32.43
CA LYS A 163 2.85 1.64 31.13
C LYS A 163 4.04 0.71 31.33
N LYS A 164 3.98 -0.48 30.70
CA LYS A 164 5.10 -1.42 30.71
C LYS A 164 6.30 -0.82 29.95
N ARG A 165 7.51 -1.04 30.48
CA ARG A 165 8.77 -0.56 29.93
C ARG A 165 9.14 -1.37 28.68
N VAL A 166 9.63 -0.68 27.67
CA VAL A 166 10.21 -1.31 26.48
C VAL A 166 11.72 -1.20 26.59
N SER A 167 12.41 -2.34 26.50
CA SER A 167 13.87 -2.40 26.45
C SER A 167 14.33 -2.29 25.00
N HIS A 168 15.39 -1.50 24.77
CA HIS A 168 16.00 -1.30 23.45
C HIS A 168 17.44 -1.78 23.46
N ILE A 169 17.67 -2.99 22.93
CA ILE A 169 18.98 -3.65 22.90
C ILE A 169 19.62 -3.38 21.55
N LYS A 170 20.80 -2.73 21.55
CA LYS A 170 21.52 -2.42 20.32
C LYS A 170 22.14 -3.70 19.74
N ILE A 171 21.91 -3.93 18.45
CA ILE A 171 22.57 -4.96 17.67
C ILE A 171 23.59 -4.26 16.77
N ILE A 172 24.86 -4.49 17.07
CA ILE A 172 25.97 -3.96 16.32
C ILE A 172 26.27 -4.92 15.18
N CYS A 173 26.49 -4.40 13.97
CA CYS A 173 26.97 -5.22 12.87
C CYS A 173 28.37 -4.78 12.43
N GLN A 174 29.33 -5.69 12.57
CA GLN A 174 30.75 -5.50 12.25
C GLN A 174 31.23 -6.68 11.42
N ASN A 175 31.94 -6.41 10.32
CA ASN A 175 32.48 -7.43 9.41
C ASN A 175 31.42 -8.46 8.98
N ASP A 176 30.23 -7.98 8.60
CA ASP A 176 29.08 -8.81 8.21
C ASP A 176 28.63 -9.84 9.25
N ARG A 177 28.91 -9.57 10.53
CA ARG A 177 28.42 -10.35 11.66
C ARG A 177 27.68 -9.46 12.65
N TYR A 178 26.72 -10.05 13.34
CA TYR A 178 25.82 -9.38 14.28
C TYR A 178 26.16 -9.72 15.72
N THR A 179 26.11 -8.75 16.63
CA THR A 179 26.30 -8.97 18.07
C THR A 179 25.53 -7.94 18.90
N VAL A 180 25.16 -8.28 20.14
CA VAL A 180 24.57 -7.35 21.11
C VAL A 180 25.62 -6.69 22.02
N GLY A 181 26.91 -6.80 21.68
CA GLY A 181 28.04 -6.25 22.45
C GLY A 181 28.73 -7.24 23.39
N GLY A 182 28.39 -8.52 23.29
CA GLY A 182 29.08 -9.62 23.99
C GLY A 182 30.19 -10.27 23.15
N SER A 183 30.72 -11.39 23.63
CA SER A 183 31.70 -12.20 22.87
C SER A 183 31.09 -13.01 21.73
N GLU A 184 29.79 -13.29 21.80
CA GLU A 184 29.05 -14.05 20.79
C GLU A 184 28.77 -13.18 19.55
N THR A 185 29.03 -13.72 18.35
CA THR A 185 28.74 -13.07 17.07
C THR A 185 28.04 -14.04 16.12
N PHE A 186 27.08 -13.55 15.36
CA PHE A 186 26.17 -14.34 14.53
C PHE A 186 26.30 -13.99 13.05
N ALA A 187 26.06 -14.95 12.17
CA ALA A 187 26.12 -14.73 10.73
C ALA A 187 24.90 -13.96 10.22
N THR A 188 23.71 -14.23 10.78
CA THR A 188 22.47 -13.55 10.39
C THR A 188 21.73 -12.95 11.61
N LEU A 189 20.84 -11.99 11.35
CA LEU A 189 19.92 -11.49 12.38
C LEU A 189 18.99 -12.59 12.90
N THR A 190 18.61 -13.55 12.04
CA THR A 190 17.77 -14.69 12.42
C THR A 190 18.48 -15.58 13.44
N ASP A 191 19.74 -15.95 13.18
CA ASP A 191 20.53 -16.76 14.13
C ASP A 191 20.67 -16.06 15.49
N LEU A 192 20.90 -14.74 15.47
CA LEU A 192 20.99 -13.92 16.68
C LEU A 192 19.68 -13.98 17.48
N VAL A 193 18.54 -13.79 16.82
CA VAL A 193 17.23 -13.78 17.48
C VAL A 193 16.87 -15.17 18.01
N GLU A 194 17.10 -16.24 17.26
CA GLU A 194 16.81 -17.60 17.72
C GLU A 194 17.66 -18.01 18.92
N HIS A 195 18.95 -17.64 18.93
CA HIS A 195 19.82 -17.85 20.09
C HIS A 195 19.27 -17.16 21.34
N PHE A 196 18.88 -15.89 21.22
CA PHE A 196 18.39 -15.12 22.37
C PHE A 196 16.92 -15.42 22.75
N LYS A 197 16.14 -16.04 21.88
CA LYS A 197 14.84 -16.64 22.26
C LYS A 197 15.01 -17.78 23.26
N GLN A 198 16.08 -18.56 23.14
CA GLN A 198 16.35 -19.68 24.06
C GLN A 198 17.06 -19.21 25.34
N LYS A 199 18.07 -18.34 25.20
CA LYS A 199 18.96 -17.95 26.31
C LYS A 199 18.42 -16.78 27.15
N GLY A 200 17.62 -15.90 26.55
CA GLY A 200 17.35 -14.57 27.12
C GLY A 200 18.57 -13.63 27.01
N ILE A 201 18.34 -12.34 27.23
CA ILE A 201 19.38 -11.31 27.18
C ILE A 201 19.47 -10.63 28.54
N GLU A 202 20.68 -10.57 29.10
CA GLU A 202 20.96 -9.82 30.33
C GLU A 202 21.36 -8.38 29.98
N GLU A 203 20.63 -7.40 30.52
CA GLU A 203 20.98 -5.98 30.44
C GLU A 203 22.13 -5.64 31.38
N VAL A 204 22.82 -4.53 31.11
CA VAL A 204 23.86 -3.95 32.01
C VAL A 204 23.30 -3.64 33.41
N SER A 205 21.99 -3.43 33.51
CA SER A 205 21.27 -3.25 34.78
C SER A 205 21.17 -4.54 35.63
N GLY A 206 21.56 -5.69 35.09
CA GLY A 206 21.39 -7.02 35.69
C GLY A 206 20.01 -7.66 35.41
N MET A 207 19.18 -7.02 34.57
CA MET A 207 17.83 -7.48 34.29
C MET A 207 17.78 -8.41 33.07
N TRP A 208 16.95 -9.45 33.15
CA TRP A 208 16.77 -10.40 32.06
C TRP A 208 15.58 -10.04 31.18
N VAL A 209 15.82 -10.02 29.87
CA VAL A 209 14.84 -9.77 28.82
C VAL A 209 14.64 -11.06 28.02
N TYR A 210 13.40 -11.50 27.90
CA TYR A 210 13.05 -12.75 27.22
C TYR A 210 12.25 -12.47 25.95
N LEU A 211 12.65 -13.12 24.85
CA LEU A 211 11.97 -13.02 23.56
C LEU A 211 10.95 -14.15 23.47
N ARG A 212 9.70 -13.87 23.87
CA ARG A 212 8.65 -14.89 23.95
C ARG A 212 7.84 -14.98 22.66
N GLN A 213 7.39 -13.84 22.15
CA GLN A 213 6.59 -13.80 20.91
C GLN A 213 6.96 -12.62 20.00
N PRO A 214 7.02 -12.82 18.69
CA PRO A 214 7.28 -11.75 17.74
C PRO A 214 6.08 -10.81 17.61
N TYR A 215 6.35 -9.54 17.36
CA TYR A 215 5.40 -8.59 16.79
C TYR A 215 5.58 -8.59 15.27
N TYR A 216 4.63 -9.15 14.54
CA TYR A 216 4.73 -9.25 13.08
C TYR A 216 4.46 -7.92 12.37
N SER A 217 5.24 -7.66 11.33
CA SER A 217 5.09 -6.53 10.42
C SER A 217 4.42 -6.98 9.12
N THR A 218 3.42 -6.22 8.67
CA THR A 218 2.82 -6.38 7.34
C THR A 218 3.51 -5.53 6.28
N ARG A 219 4.47 -4.66 6.67
CA ARG A 219 5.29 -3.94 5.69
C ARG A 219 6.23 -4.91 5.00
N VAL A 220 6.42 -4.72 3.70
CA VAL A 220 7.33 -5.49 2.86
C VAL A 220 7.91 -4.58 1.77
N ASN A 221 9.17 -4.79 1.41
CA ASN A 221 9.76 -4.17 0.22
C ASN A 221 9.15 -4.83 -1.03
N ALA A 222 8.71 -4.03 -2.01
CA ALA A 222 8.09 -4.56 -3.22
C ALA A 222 8.99 -5.55 -3.97
N ALA A 223 10.32 -5.35 -3.95
CA ALA A 223 11.28 -6.27 -4.57
C ALA A 223 11.36 -7.64 -3.88
N ASP A 224 10.97 -7.72 -2.61
CA ASP A 224 11.05 -8.92 -1.77
C ASP A 224 9.68 -9.59 -1.57
N ILE A 225 8.67 -9.20 -2.36
CA ILE A 225 7.29 -9.69 -2.21
C ILE A 225 7.18 -11.21 -2.40
N ASP A 226 7.96 -11.79 -3.31
CA ASP A 226 7.98 -13.24 -3.55
C ASP A 226 8.41 -14.02 -2.30
N SER A 227 9.43 -13.52 -1.59
CA SER A 227 9.89 -14.10 -0.33
C SER A 227 8.80 -14.04 0.73
N ARG A 228 8.08 -12.90 0.84
CA ARG A 228 6.95 -12.76 1.76
C ARG A 228 5.81 -13.71 1.41
N VAL A 229 5.46 -13.86 0.14
CA VAL A 229 4.41 -14.78 -0.32
C VAL A 229 4.76 -16.22 0.05
N ARG A 230 6.01 -16.65 -0.13
CA ARG A 230 6.47 -17.99 0.28
C ARG A 230 6.29 -18.20 1.79
N ILE A 231 6.69 -17.23 2.61
CA ILE A 231 6.57 -17.30 4.08
C ILE A 231 5.10 -17.37 4.51
N LEU A 232 4.23 -16.55 3.93
CA LEU A 232 2.81 -16.56 4.27
C LEU A 232 2.08 -17.81 3.77
N GLY A 233 2.62 -18.45 2.72
CA GLY A 233 2.13 -19.71 2.17
C GLY A 233 2.54 -20.95 2.96
N GLN A 234 3.57 -20.86 3.82
CA GLN A 234 3.94 -21.96 4.71
C GLN A 234 2.84 -22.18 5.75
N THR A 235 2.25 -23.37 5.76
CA THR A 235 1.59 -23.90 6.95
C THR A 235 2.70 -24.35 7.89
N LEU A 236 2.64 -23.96 9.17
CA LEU A 236 3.47 -24.59 10.18
C LEU A 236 3.01 -26.05 10.26
N ASP A 237 3.71 -26.93 9.54
CA ASP A 237 3.55 -28.36 9.69
C ASP A 237 3.93 -28.67 11.14
N GLY A 238 2.92 -28.97 11.95
CA GLY A 238 3.15 -29.53 13.28
C GLY A 238 3.90 -30.83 13.07
N GLU A 239 5.07 -30.94 13.68
CA GLU A 239 5.82 -32.19 13.77
C GLU A 239 4.84 -33.31 14.21
N GLU A 240 4.66 -34.30 13.35
CA GLU A 240 3.91 -35.51 13.65
C GLU A 240 4.65 -36.31 14.73
N GLU A 241 4.32 -36.09 16.00
CA GLU A 241 4.43 -37.13 17.03
C GLU A 241 3.29 -37.01 18.06
N GLY A 242 2.39 -37.99 18.06
CA GLY A 242 1.53 -38.31 19.20
C GLY A 242 0.09 -37.81 19.10
N GLY A 243 -0.84 -38.75 18.86
CA GLY A 243 -2.26 -38.49 18.65
C GLY A 243 -2.94 -37.65 19.74
N GLY A 244 -3.71 -36.65 19.28
CA GLY A 244 -4.61 -35.85 20.10
C GLY A 244 -5.11 -34.60 19.38
N SER A 245 -6.23 -34.71 18.65
CA SER A 245 -7.04 -33.61 18.07
C SER A 245 -6.25 -32.35 17.63
N GLU A 246 -5.57 -32.46 16.49
CA GLU A 246 -4.72 -31.43 15.89
C GLU A 246 -5.49 -30.13 15.57
N LYS A 247 -5.13 -29.04 16.24
CA LYS A 247 -5.34 -27.69 15.72
C LYS A 247 -4.35 -27.50 14.56
N LYS A 248 -4.78 -27.72 13.32
CA LYS A 248 -4.02 -27.24 12.14
C LYS A 248 -3.70 -25.76 12.35
N SER A 249 -2.41 -25.44 12.53
CA SER A 249 -1.96 -24.05 12.57
C SER A 249 -2.27 -23.43 11.22
N LYS A 250 -3.04 -22.35 11.20
CA LYS A 250 -3.55 -21.75 9.96
C LYS A 250 -2.41 -21.01 9.25
N ALA A 251 -2.34 -21.09 7.92
CA ALA A 251 -1.29 -20.46 7.12
C ALA A 251 -1.15 -18.94 7.40
N GLY A 252 0.04 -18.38 7.19
CA GLY A 252 0.34 -16.97 7.48
C GLY A 252 -0.59 -15.97 6.80
N PHE A 253 -1.05 -16.24 5.58
CA PHE A 253 -2.07 -15.43 4.90
C PHE A 253 -3.38 -15.34 5.70
N TRP A 254 -3.81 -16.45 6.32
CA TRP A 254 -5.02 -16.48 7.12
C TRP A 254 -4.85 -15.61 8.37
N GLU A 255 -3.70 -15.65 9.02
CA GLU A 255 -3.42 -14.84 10.21
C GLU A 255 -3.51 -13.34 9.92
N GLU A 256 -2.88 -12.88 8.83
CA GLU A 256 -2.91 -11.47 8.44
C GLU A 256 -4.31 -11.02 8.04
N PHE A 257 -5.04 -11.86 7.31
CA PHE A 257 -6.43 -11.57 6.95
C PHE A 257 -7.36 -11.54 8.17
N ASP A 258 -7.24 -12.50 9.09
CA ASP A 258 -8.03 -12.54 10.34
C ASP A 258 -7.70 -11.34 11.24
N TYR A 259 -6.44 -10.92 11.30
CA TYR A 259 -6.05 -9.69 11.99
C TYR A 259 -6.75 -8.47 11.40
N LEU A 260 -6.80 -8.34 10.08
CA LEU A 260 -7.50 -7.26 9.38
C LEU A 260 -9.00 -7.28 9.69
N GLN A 261 -9.64 -8.45 9.65
CA GLN A 261 -11.06 -8.61 9.99
C GLN A 261 -11.38 -8.13 11.41
N LYS A 262 -10.49 -8.40 12.38
CA LYS A 262 -10.64 -7.90 13.76
C LYS A 262 -10.55 -6.37 13.87
N GLN A 263 -9.92 -5.69 12.92
CA GLN A 263 -9.88 -4.22 12.89
C GLN A 263 -11.19 -3.61 12.40
N GLU A 264 -12.10 -4.37 11.78
CA GLU A 264 -13.39 -3.86 11.29
C GLU A 264 -14.18 -3.16 12.41
N ALA A 265 -14.11 -3.68 13.63
CA ALA A 265 -14.79 -3.11 14.79
C ALA A 265 -14.34 -1.67 15.14
N LYS A 266 -13.15 -1.26 14.69
CA LYS A 266 -12.62 0.11 14.85
C LYS A 266 -13.15 1.06 13.77
N VAL A 267 -13.63 0.55 12.64
CA VAL A 267 -14.16 1.33 11.51
C VAL A 267 -15.69 1.45 11.65
N LYS A 268 -16.15 2.16 12.69
CA LYS A 268 -17.58 2.46 12.88
C LYS A 268 -17.93 3.77 12.19
N LYS A 269 -18.24 3.70 10.89
CA LYS A 269 -18.71 4.84 10.10
C LYS A 269 -20.22 4.77 9.88
N SER A 270 -20.88 5.93 9.81
CA SER A 270 -22.32 6.01 9.57
C SER A 270 -22.67 5.57 8.14
N ARG A 271 -23.83 4.90 8.02
CA ARG A 271 -24.42 4.36 6.79
C ARG A 271 -25.92 4.70 6.70
N GLU A 272 -26.35 5.71 7.46
CA GLU A 272 -27.77 6.05 7.66
C GLU A 272 -28.49 6.38 6.35
N GLU A 273 -27.81 7.02 5.39
CA GLU A 273 -28.41 7.37 4.09
C GLU A 273 -28.85 6.12 3.32
N GLY A 274 -28.04 5.06 3.35
CA GLY A 274 -28.39 3.78 2.74
C GLY A 274 -29.47 2.99 3.51
N MET A 275 -29.69 3.31 4.79
CA MET A 275 -30.72 2.68 5.63
C MET A 275 -32.11 3.32 5.50
N ARG A 276 -32.21 4.48 4.84
CA ARG A 276 -33.48 5.17 4.61
C ARG A 276 -34.50 4.27 3.91
N PRO A 277 -35.79 4.31 4.30
CA PRO A 277 -36.84 3.51 3.66
C PRO A 277 -36.88 3.69 2.13
N GLU A 278 -36.70 4.91 1.65
CA GLU A 278 -36.73 5.31 0.23
C GLU A 278 -35.57 4.67 -0.56
N ASN A 279 -34.42 4.47 0.09
CA ASN A 279 -33.19 3.96 -0.54
C ASN A 279 -33.08 2.44 -0.47
N LYS A 280 -33.94 1.77 0.30
CA LYS A 280 -33.87 0.31 0.52
C LYS A 280 -33.93 -0.51 -0.77
N SER A 281 -34.75 -0.08 -1.74
CA SER A 281 -34.89 -0.73 -3.06
C SER A 281 -33.75 -0.40 -4.03
N LYS A 282 -32.93 0.62 -3.71
CA LYS A 282 -31.73 0.99 -4.47
C LYS A 282 -30.49 0.18 -4.06
N ASN A 283 -30.61 -0.65 -3.01
CA ASN A 283 -29.52 -1.51 -2.52
C ASN A 283 -29.71 -2.95 -3.00
N ARG A 284 -28.72 -3.50 -3.71
CA ARG A 284 -28.75 -4.91 -4.14
C ARG A 284 -28.75 -5.85 -2.95
N TYR A 285 -28.02 -5.49 -1.89
CA TYR A 285 -27.97 -6.23 -0.64
C TYR A 285 -28.34 -5.31 0.51
N LYS A 286 -29.34 -5.71 1.30
CA LYS A 286 -29.88 -4.92 2.43
C LYS A 286 -28.81 -4.41 3.40
N ASN A 287 -27.76 -5.19 3.62
CA ASN A 287 -26.76 -4.93 4.66
C ASN A 287 -25.43 -4.40 4.12
N ILE A 288 -25.31 -4.21 2.79
CA ILE A 288 -24.10 -3.67 2.15
C ILE A 288 -24.45 -2.27 1.67
N LEU A 289 -24.06 -1.28 2.45
CA LEU A 289 -24.46 0.11 2.31
C LEU A 289 -23.23 1.01 2.26
N PRO A 290 -23.27 2.11 1.50
CA PRO A 290 -22.14 3.03 1.41
C PRO A 290 -21.96 3.79 2.72
N PHE A 291 -20.71 4.13 3.04
CA PHE A 291 -20.45 5.06 4.14
C PHE A 291 -20.89 6.47 3.77
N ASN A 292 -21.59 7.16 4.66
CA ASN A 292 -22.13 8.50 4.42
C ASN A 292 -21.03 9.52 4.06
N GLU A 293 -19.89 9.46 4.75
CA GLU A 293 -18.77 10.40 4.57
C GLU A 293 -18.16 10.40 3.16
N THR A 294 -18.26 9.28 2.46
CA THR A 294 -17.59 9.06 1.17
C THR A 294 -18.57 8.64 0.10
N ARG A 295 -19.89 8.72 0.34
CA ARG A 295 -20.88 8.29 -0.66
C ARG A 295 -20.86 9.26 -1.84
N VAL A 296 -21.19 8.75 -3.02
CA VAL A 296 -21.50 9.63 -4.15
C VAL A 296 -22.91 10.19 -3.93
N ALA A 297 -23.05 11.52 -4.00
CA ALA A 297 -24.34 12.21 -3.93
C ALA A 297 -24.73 12.66 -5.34
N LEU A 298 -25.88 12.22 -5.84
CA LEU A 298 -26.34 12.57 -7.18
C LEU A 298 -26.80 14.02 -7.23
N GLN A 299 -26.23 14.81 -8.14
CA GLN A 299 -26.41 16.27 -8.19
C GLN A 299 -27.73 16.70 -8.82
N SER A 300 -28.32 15.89 -9.69
CA SER A 300 -29.59 16.18 -10.39
C SER A 300 -30.83 15.68 -9.65
N GLY A 301 -30.66 15.06 -8.48
CA GLY A 301 -31.78 14.60 -7.67
C GLY A 301 -32.65 15.78 -7.23
N ASP A 302 -33.98 15.65 -7.37
CA ASP A 302 -34.93 16.65 -6.88
C ASP A 302 -34.73 16.86 -5.37
N PRO A 303 -34.30 18.05 -4.91
CA PRO A 303 -34.05 18.29 -3.48
C PRO A 303 -35.30 18.15 -2.60
N SER A 304 -36.50 18.21 -3.19
CA SER A 304 -37.76 18.00 -2.49
C SER A 304 -38.11 16.53 -2.28
N VAL A 305 -37.45 15.62 -3.04
CA VAL A 305 -37.67 14.18 -2.96
C VAL A 305 -36.57 13.53 -2.12
N ILE A 306 -36.95 13.02 -0.95
CA ILE A 306 -36.01 12.34 -0.05
C ILE A 306 -35.41 11.11 -0.74
N GLY A 307 -34.08 11.00 -0.74
CA GLY A 307 -33.35 9.88 -1.35
C GLY A 307 -33.16 9.98 -2.87
N SER A 308 -33.53 11.11 -3.49
CA SER A 308 -33.26 11.38 -4.91
C SER A 308 -31.76 11.48 -5.21
N ASP A 309 -30.95 11.88 -4.23
CA ASP A 309 -29.50 12.05 -4.32
C ASP A 309 -28.72 10.74 -4.06
N TYR A 310 -29.41 9.62 -3.85
CA TYR A 310 -28.80 8.38 -3.40
C TYR A 310 -28.44 7.43 -4.54
N ILE A 311 -27.19 6.98 -4.51
CA ILE A 311 -26.69 5.79 -5.20
C ILE A 311 -25.80 4.98 -4.23
N ASN A 312 -25.82 3.65 -4.33
CA ASN A 312 -24.94 2.79 -3.54
C ASN A 312 -23.53 2.75 -4.15
N ALA A 313 -22.78 3.82 -3.90
CA ALA A 313 -21.41 4.01 -4.38
C ALA A 313 -20.58 4.85 -3.40
N ASN A 314 -19.27 4.62 -3.35
CA ASN A 314 -18.33 5.39 -2.55
C ASN A 314 -17.12 5.85 -3.38
N TYR A 315 -16.66 7.07 -3.12
CA TYR A 315 -15.33 7.51 -3.52
C TYR A 315 -14.27 6.74 -2.73
N VAL A 316 -13.29 6.22 -3.45
CA VAL A 316 -12.13 5.53 -2.90
C VAL A 316 -10.89 6.21 -3.43
N LYS A 317 -9.98 6.58 -2.53
CA LYS A 317 -8.71 7.21 -2.86
C LYS A 317 -7.62 6.64 -1.97
N ASP A 318 -6.40 6.60 -2.48
CA ASP A 318 -5.26 6.28 -1.65
C ASP A 318 -5.03 7.42 -0.65
N LYS A 319 -4.99 7.10 0.64
CA LYS A 319 -4.73 8.07 1.71
C LYS A 319 -3.30 7.98 2.24
N LEU A 320 -2.52 7.02 1.74
CA LEU A 320 -1.14 6.75 2.16
C LEU A 320 -0.13 7.49 1.28
N ARG A 321 -0.55 8.06 0.16
CA ARG A 321 0.26 8.90 -0.73
C ARG A 321 0.05 10.38 -0.41
N GLU A 322 1.11 11.17 -0.59
CA GLU A 322 1.09 12.63 -0.42
C GLU A 322 0.03 13.29 -1.33
N PRO A 323 -0.70 14.32 -0.87
CA PRO A 323 -1.71 15.01 -1.67
C PRO A 323 -1.14 15.46 -3.04
N GLY A 324 -1.75 14.98 -4.15
CA GLY A 324 -1.31 15.25 -5.52
C GLY A 324 -2.22 14.55 -6.56
N ASP A 325 -1.75 14.42 -7.81
CA ASP A 325 -2.43 13.72 -8.93
C ASP A 325 -2.51 12.20 -8.69
N GLN A 326 -3.30 11.79 -7.71
CA GLN A 326 -3.59 10.39 -7.45
C GLN A 326 -4.88 9.99 -8.15
N LYS A 327 -4.92 8.74 -8.64
CA LYS A 327 -6.17 8.17 -9.13
C LYS A 327 -7.23 8.17 -8.02
N VAL A 328 -8.41 8.63 -8.38
CA VAL A 328 -9.63 8.50 -7.59
C VAL A 328 -10.51 7.46 -8.26
N TYR A 329 -11.14 6.62 -7.45
CA TYR A 329 -12.04 5.56 -7.90
C TYR A 329 -13.42 5.79 -7.32
N ILE A 330 -14.43 5.25 -7.99
CA ILE A 330 -15.76 5.07 -7.43
C ILE A 330 -16.03 3.57 -7.38
N ALA A 331 -16.14 3.04 -6.16
CA ALA A 331 -16.58 1.66 -5.93
C ALA A 331 -18.10 1.64 -5.82
N THR A 332 -18.77 0.87 -6.67
CA THR A 332 -20.24 0.79 -6.69
C THR A 332 -20.74 -0.64 -6.84
N GLN A 333 -22.00 -0.89 -6.48
CA GLN A 333 -22.66 -2.18 -6.70
C GLN A 333 -23.01 -2.39 -8.19
N GLY A 334 -23.27 -3.64 -8.59
CA GLY A 334 -23.82 -3.92 -9.91
C GLY A 334 -25.23 -3.35 -10.03
N CYS A 335 -25.54 -2.71 -11.16
CA CYS A 335 -26.79 -2.01 -11.41
C CYS A 335 -28.03 -2.90 -11.19
N LEU A 336 -29.04 -2.36 -10.50
CA LEU A 336 -30.40 -2.89 -10.47
C LEU A 336 -31.20 -2.23 -11.59
N ALA A 337 -32.32 -2.84 -12.00
CA ALA A 337 -33.22 -2.23 -12.99
C ALA A 337 -33.68 -0.82 -12.58
N THR A 338 -33.86 -0.58 -11.28
CA THR A 338 -34.29 0.71 -10.71
C THR A 338 -33.17 1.74 -10.57
N THR A 339 -31.89 1.34 -10.69
CA THR A 339 -30.74 2.23 -10.45
C THR A 339 -29.91 2.49 -11.70
N VAL A 340 -30.35 2.02 -12.88
CA VAL A 340 -29.61 2.23 -14.13
C VAL A 340 -29.52 3.73 -14.47
N ASN A 341 -30.60 4.48 -14.27
CA ASN A 341 -30.61 5.92 -14.54
C ASN A 341 -29.70 6.67 -13.54
N ASP A 342 -29.78 6.31 -12.25
CA ASP A 342 -28.89 6.82 -11.20
C ASP A 342 -27.40 6.57 -11.53
N PHE A 343 -27.09 5.40 -12.10
CA PHE A 343 -25.74 5.05 -12.52
C PHE A 343 -25.23 5.96 -13.63
N TRP A 344 -26.04 6.22 -14.67
CA TRP A 344 -25.63 7.13 -15.74
C TRP A 344 -25.55 8.59 -15.31
N GLN A 345 -26.42 9.01 -14.38
CA GLN A 345 -26.28 10.31 -13.70
C GLN A 345 -24.92 10.42 -13.00
N MET A 346 -24.51 9.40 -12.26
CA MET A 346 -23.20 9.34 -11.61
C MET A 346 -22.06 9.41 -12.64
N VAL A 347 -22.10 8.58 -13.70
CA VAL A 347 -21.09 8.61 -14.77
C VAL A 347 -20.93 10.01 -15.37
N TRP A 348 -22.05 10.70 -15.62
CA TRP A 348 -22.05 12.03 -16.21
C TRP A 348 -21.49 13.10 -15.28
N GLN A 349 -22.03 13.21 -14.06
CA GLN A 349 -21.62 14.28 -13.12
C GLN A 349 -20.16 14.15 -12.69
N GLU A 350 -19.65 12.92 -12.58
CA GLU A 350 -18.29 12.64 -12.15
C GLU A 350 -17.29 12.72 -13.30
N GLN A 351 -17.73 13.07 -14.51
CA GLN A 351 -16.89 13.15 -15.72
C GLN A 351 -16.07 11.87 -15.97
N THR A 352 -16.63 10.70 -15.60
CA THR A 352 -15.96 9.42 -15.77
C THR A 352 -15.76 9.12 -17.25
N ARG A 353 -14.58 8.59 -17.62
CA ARG A 353 -14.27 8.11 -18.97
C ARG A 353 -14.10 6.60 -19.05
N VAL A 354 -13.77 5.95 -17.94
CA VAL A 354 -13.49 4.51 -17.89
C VAL A 354 -14.36 3.84 -16.82
N ILE A 355 -15.05 2.77 -17.22
CA ILE A 355 -15.87 1.93 -16.34
C ILE A 355 -15.30 0.51 -16.35
N VAL A 356 -15.10 -0.06 -15.16
CA VAL A 356 -14.55 -1.40 -14.95
C VAL A 356 -15.61 -2.28 -14.28
N MET A 357 -16.11 -3.27 -15.01
CA MET A 357 -17.07 -4.27 -14.55
C MET A 357 -16.37 -5.62 -14.35
N THR A 358 -16.46 -6.20 -13.15
CA THR A 358 -15.70 -7.41 -12.76
C THR A 358 -16.60 -8.62 -12.51
N THR A 359 -17.73 -8.68 -13.23
CA THR A 359 -18.72 -9.76 -13.10
C THR A 359 -19.46 -9.94 -14.43
N ARG A 360 -20.00 -11.14 -14.64
CA ARG A 360 -21.02 -11.38 -15.66
C ARG A 360 -22.37 -10.85 -15.17
N GLU A 361 -23.31 -10.67 -16.08
CA GLU A 361 -24.68 -10.24 -15.76
C GLU A 361 -25.36 -11.24 -14.83
N VAL A 362 -25.16 -12.53 -15.14
CA VAL A 362 -25.69 -13.68 -14.41
C VAL A 362 -24.57 -14.68 -14.14
N GLU A 363 -24.45 -15.13 -12.89
CA GLU A 363 -23.52 -16.17 -12.46
C GLU A 363 -24.31 -17.23 -11.67
N LYS A 364 -24.19 -18.51 -12.07
CA LYS A 364 -24.98 -19.64 -11.52
C LYS A 364 -26.48 -19.37 -11.41
N GLY A 365 -27.06 -18.74 -12.43
CA GLY A 365 -28.49 -18.40 -12.46
C GLY A 365 -28.91 -17.29 -11.50
N ARG A 366 -27.97 -16.57 -10.87
CA ARG A 366 -28.25 -15.41 -10.01
C ARG A 366 -27.81 -14.13 -10.69
N ASN A 367 -28.70 -13.14 -10.72
CA ASN A 367 -28.43 -11.82 -11.28
C ASN A 367 -27.38 -11.07 -10.43
N LYS A 368 -26.28 -10.70 -11.06
CA LYS A 368 -25.17 -9.95 -10.44
C LYS A 368 -25.19 -8.48 -10.82
N CYS A 369 -25.54 -8.18 -12.07
CA CYS A 369 -25.68 -6.83 -12.62
C CYS A 369 -26.66 -6.88 -13.80
N VAL A 370 -27.61 -5.95 -13.88
CA VAL A 370 -28.39 -5.81 -15.12
C VAL A 370 -27.56 -5.06 -16.16
N PRO A 371 -27.70 -5.36 -17.46
CA PRO A 371 -27.11 -4.54 -18.51
C PRO A 371 -27.63 -3.11 -18.42
N TYR A 372 -26.70 -2.14 -18.45
CA TYR A 372 -27.00 -0.72 -18.43
C TYR A 372 -26.51 -0.01 -19.70
N TRP A 373 -26.21 -0.77 -20.75
CA TRP A 373 -25.82 -0.29 -22.07
C TRP A 373 -26.88 -0.71 -23.11
N PRO A 374 -26.99 0.01 -24.24
CA PRO A 374 -27.84 -0.38 -25.35
C PRO A 374 -27.35 -1.67 -26.04
N GLU A 375 -28.18 -2.24 -26.90
CA GLU A 375 -27.76 -3.31 -27.81
C GLU A 375 -26.75 -2.79 -28.85
N LEU A 376 -26.03 -3.72 -29.50
CA LEU A 376 -24.99 -3.42 -30.48
C LEU A 376 -25.51 -2.46 -31.57
N GLU A 377 -24.76 -1.41 -31.86
CA GLU A 377 -25.10 -0.34 -32.83
C GLU A 377 -26.39 0.45 -32.52
N GLY A 378 -27.00 0.23 -31.35
CA GLY A 378 -28.20 0.94 -30.90
C GLY A 378 -27.90 2.17 -30.04
N SER A 379 -28.96 2.92 -29.74
CA SER A 379 -28.98 3.93 -28.68
C SER A 379 -30.15 3.69 -27.73
N LYS A 380 -30.01 4.13 -26.48
CA LYS A 380 -31.06 4.02 -25.47
C LYS A 380 -31.04 5.22 -24.52
N GLU A 381 -32.23 5.67 -24.15
CA GLU A 381 -32.42 6.69 -23.12
C GLU A 381 -32.32 6.09 -21.72
N PHE A 382 -31.57 6.77 -20.86
CA PHE A 382 -31.38 6.45 -19.45
C PHE A 382 -31.56 7.72 -18.62
N GLY A 383 -32.81 8.03 -18.26
CA GLY A 383 -33.14 9.28 -17.57
C GLY A 383 -32.86 10.49 -18.46
N GLY A 384 -32.01 11.42 -18.00
CA GLY A 384 -31.65 12.63 -18.73
C GLY A 384 -30.60 12.45 -19.84
N TYR A 385 -30.22 11.21 -20.16
CA TYR A 385 -29.08 10.92 -21.03
C TYR A 385 -29.46 9.92 -22.14
N VAL A 386 -28.84 10.08 -23.30
CA VAL A 386 -28.83 9.08 -24.36
C VAL A 386 -27.45 8.43 -24.38
N VAL A 387 -27.43 7.11 -24.34
CA VAL A 387 -26.20 6.33 -24.50
C VAL A 387 -26.26 5.57 -25.81
N ARG A 388 -25.22 5.74 -26.63
CA ARG A 388 -25.07 5.11 -27.94
C ARG A 388 -23.94 4.09 -27.92
N PHE A 389 -24.17 2.94 -28.53
CA PHE A 389 -23.16 1.91 -28.73
C PHE A 389 -22.30 2.28 -29.95
N LEU A 390 -20.98 2.41 -29.78
CA LEU A 390 -20.08 2.72 -30.90
C LEU A 390 -19.40 1.46 -31.44
N SER A 391 -18.80 0.65 -30.57
CA SER A 391 -18.12 -0.59 -30.98
C SER A 391 -17.88 -1.54 -29.80
N GLU A 392 -17.68 -2.83 -30.11
CA GLU A 392 -17.28 -3.87 -29.16
C GLU A 392 -15.96 -4.51 -29.62
N ARG A 393 -15.10 -4.88 -28.68
CA ARG A 393 -13.90 -5.67 -28.91
C ARG A 393 -13.85 -6.80 -27.89
N ASP A 394 -13.69 -8.01 -28.39
CA ASP A 394 -13.45 -9.19 -27.56
C ASP A 394 -11.96 -9.38 -27.33
N ALA A 395 -11.58 -9.61 -26.07
CA ALA A 395 -10.28 -10.14 -25.67
C ALA A 395 -10.49 -11.48 -24.95
N THR A 396 -9.39 -12.19 -24.65
CA THR A 396 -9.46 -13.51 -24.01
C THR A 396 -10.22 -13.49 -22.69
N ASP A 397 -9.90 -12.54 -21.81
CA ASP A 397 -10.43 -12.51 -20.45
C ASP A 397 -11.49 -11.44 -20.20
N TYR A 398 -11.68 -10.52 -21.14
CA TYR A 398 -12.54 -9.36 -20.98
C TYR A 398 -13.11 -8.89 -22.32
N LYS A 399 -14.17 -8.09 -22.23
CA LYS A 399 -14.76 -7.35 -23.35
C LYS A 399 -14.54 -5.86 -23.16
N ILE A 400 -14.37 -5.14 -24.27
CA ILE A 400 -14.34 -3.68 -24.29
C ILE A 400 -15.54 -3.20 -25.11
N ARG A 401 -16.33 -2.29 -24.56
CA ARG A 401 -17.36 -1.54 -25.30
C ARG A 401 -17.00 -0.07 -25.30
N ILE A 402 -17.07 0.53 -26.48
CA ILE A 402 -16.95 1.98 -26.64
C ILE A 402 -18.38 2.51 -26.73
N LEU A 403 -18.74 3.34 -25.77
CA LEU A 403 -20.04 3.97 -25.65
C LEU A 403 -19.90 5.48 -25.78
N GLU A 404 -20.96 6.16 -26.18
CA GLU A 404 -21.04 7.61 -26.16
C GLU A 404 -22.24 8.02 -25.31
N ILE A 405 -22.03 8.90 -24.34
CA ILE A 405 -23.11 9.50 -23.55
C ILE A 405 -23.31 10.96 -23.96
N THR A 406 -24.57 11.34 -24.15
CA THR A 406 -25.00 12.70 -24.48
C THR A 406 -26.15 13.11 -23.56
N ALA A 407 -26.09 14.31 -22.99
CA ALA A 407 -27.20 14.87 -22.23
C ALA A 407 -28.34 15.33 -23.16
N LEU A 408 -29.58 14.99 -22.80
CA LEU A 408 -30.77 15.33 -23.59
C LEU A 408 -31.02 16.83 -23.70
N ASP A 409 -30.61 17.58 -22.68
CA ASP A 409 -30.69 19.05 -22.65
C ASP A 409 -29.59 19.72 -23.48
N GLN A 410 -28.66 18.94 -24.05
CA GLN A 410 -27.51 19.41 -24.81
C GLN A 410 -26.64 20.41 -24.03
N SER A 411 -26.61 20.28 -22.70
CA SER A 411 -25.83 21.14 -21.80
C SER A 411 -24.33 21.03 -22.02
N ASP A 412 -23.83 19.86 -22.41
CA ASP A 412 -22.42 19.62 -22.75
C ASP A 412 -22.26 18.78 -24.02
N LEU A 413 -21.03 18.77 -24.54
CA LEU A 413 -20.60 17.91 -25.63
C LEU A 413 -20.72 16.41 -25.27
N PRO A 414 -21.01 15.55 -26.28
CA PRO A 414 -20.97 14.10 -26.12
C PRO A 414 -19.63 13.61 -25.56
N ARG A 415 -19.68 12.58 -24.73
CA ARG A 415 -18.51 12.01 -24.07
C ARG A 415 -18.37 10.54 -24.42
N GLU A 416 -17.20 10.17 -24.93
CA GLU A 416 -16.83 8.77 -25.10
C GLU A 416 -16.54 8.13 -23.73
N ILE A 417 -17.05 6.92 -23.55
CA ILE A 417 -16.94 6.09 -22.36
C ILE A 417 -16.39 4.72 -22.76
N TRP A 418 -15.28 4.33 -22.14
CA TRP A 418 -14.66 3.02 -22.32
C TRP A 418 -15.13 2.07 -21.22
N HIS A 419 -15.95 1.10 -21.60
CA HIS A 419 -16.49 0.08 -20.70
C HIS A 419 -15.71 -1.22 -20.83
N TYR A 420 -15.01 -1.58 -19.75
CA TYR A 420 -14.21 -2.79 -19.64
C TYR A 420 -14.95 -3.80 -18.78
N GLN A 421 -15.29 -4.98 -19.32
CA GLN A 421 -15.96 -6.06 -18.60
C GLN A 421 -15.07 -7.29 -18.51
N TYR A 422 -14.53 -7.57 -17.32
CA TYR A 422 -13.76 -8.77 -17.04
C TYR A 422 -14.67 -9.98 -16.84
N LEU A 423 -14.44 -11.04 -17.62
CA LEU A 423 -15.33 -12.20 -17.75
C LEU A 423 -14.73 -13.49 -17.19
N SER A 424 -13.40 -13.56 -17.02
CA SER A 424 -12.69 -14.76 -16.56
C SER A 424 -12.62 -14.91 -15.04
N TRP A 425 -13.20 -14.00 -14.26
CA TRP A 425 -13.23 -14.15 -12.80
C TRP A 425 -14.16 -15.31 -12.40
N PRO A 426 -13.70 -16.30 -11.61
CA PRO A 426 -14.52 -17.44 -11.22
C PRO A 426 -15.67 -17.08 -10.25
N ASP A 427 -16.75 -17.85 -10.29
CA ASP A 427 -17.90 -17.65 -9.40
C ASP A 427 -17.56 -17.81 -7.91
N HIS A 428 -16.61 -18.70 -7.59
CA HIS A 428 -16.05 -18.89 -6.26
C HIS A 428 -14.53 -18.73 -6.29
N GLY A 429 -14.01 -18.01 -5.30
CA GLY A 429 -12.57 -17.78 -5.15
C GLY A 429 -12.04 -16.70 -6.07
N VAL A 430 -10.81 -16.92 -6.53
CA VAL A 430 -9.99 -15.99 -7.31
C VAL A 430 -9.47 -16.69 -8.56
N PRO A 431 -9.07 -15.95 -9.61
CA PRO A 431 -8.38 -16.53 -10.77
C PRO A 431 -7.18 -17.41 -10.35
N GLN A 432 -6.91 -18.47 -11.12
CA GLN A 432 -5.77 -19.37 -10.84
C GLN A 432 -4.41 -18.69 -11.05
N ASP A 433 -4.35 -17.74 -11.97
CA ASP A 433 -3.17 -16.94 -12.28
C ASP A 433 -3.55 -15.44 -12.32
N ALA A 434 -2.60 -14.59 -11.94
CA ALA A 434 -2.80 -13.15 -11.85
C ALA A 434 -2.58 -12.41 -13.19
N GLY A 435 -1.91 -13.04 -14.17
CA GLY A 435 -1.50 -12.40 -15.42
C GLY A 435 -2.65 -11.81 -16.23
N GLY A 436 -3.79 -12.52 -16.31
CA GLY A 436 -4.99 -12.01 -16.99
C GLY A 436 -5.55 -10.74 -16.34
N VAL A 437 -5.54 -10.66 -15.00
CA VAL A 437 -6.01 -9.47 -14.27
C VAL A 437 -5.00 -8.32 -14.40
N LEU A 438 -3.70 -8.61 -14.35
CA LEU A 438 -2.66 -7.60 -14.52
C LEU A 438 -2.70 -6.99 -15.93
N SER A 439 -2.76 -7.83 -16.97
CA SER A 439 -2.89 -7.39 -18.36
C SER A 439 -4.13 -6.52 -18.57
N PHE A 440 -5.26 -6.93 -17.99
CA PHE A 440 -6.48 -6.15 -18.00
C PHE A 440 -6.31 -4.76 -17.36
N LEU A 441 -5.70 -4.68 -16.18
CA LEU A 441 -5.47 -3.41 -15.49
C LEU A 441 -4.49 -2.50 -16.24
N THR A 442 -3.44 -3.05 -16.86
CA THR A 442 -2.54 -2.29 -17.73
C THR A 442 -3.33 -1.58 -18.84
N GLN A 443 -4.26 -2.28 -19.50
CA GLN A 443 -5.08 -1.69 -20.57
C GLN A 443 -6.04 -0.62 -20.06
N VAL A 444 -6.71 -0.88 -18.93
CA VAL A 444 -7.59 0.08 -18.25
C VAL A 444 -6.81 1.37 -17.90
N ASN A 445 -5.61 1.22 -17.36
CA ASN A 445 -4.76 2.34 -16.94
C ASN A 445 -4.22 3.13 -18.12
N CYS A 446 -3.72 2.48 -19.16
CA CYS A 446 -3.34 3.13 -20.41
C CYS A 446 -4.50 3.97 -20.95
N LYS A 447 -5.71 3.42 -20.93
CA LYS A 447 -6.88 4.13 -21.43
C LYS A 447 -7.27 5.33 -20.57
N GLN A 448 -7.22 5.22 -19.24
CA GLN A 448 -7.48 6.35 -18.35
C GLN A 448 -6.47 7.49 -18.58
N MET A 449 -5.19 7.16 -18.80
CA MET A 449 -4.14 8.16 -19.05
C MET A 449 -4.30 8.93 -20.38
N GLU A 450 -5.01 8.38 -21.36
CA GLU A 450 -5.35 9.09 -22.60
C GLU A 450 -6.32 10.27 -22.38
N PHE A 451 -6.96 10.34 -21.20
CA PHE A 451 -7.91 11.39 -20.84
C PHE A 451 -7.43 12.17 -19.60
N PRO A 452 -6.56 13.19 -19.75
CA PRO A 452 -5.98 13.93 -18.62
C PRO A 452 -7.00 14.61 -17.70
N ASN A 453 -8.17 14.99 -18.26
CA ASN A 453 -9.26 15.63 -17.53
C ASN A 453 -10.38 14.63 -17.15
N ALA A 454 -10.12 13.32 -17.20
CA ALA A 454 -11.09 12.33 -16.77
C ALA A 454 -11.27 12.38 -15.25
N GLY A 455 -12.53 12.30 -14.82
CA GLY A 455 -12.83 12.07 -13.41
C GLY A 455 -12.59 10.62 -12.99
N PRO A 456 -13.12 10.21 -11.82
CA PRO A 456 -12.83 8.92 -11.21
C PRO A 456 -13.19 7.72 -12.10
N MET A 457 -12.34 6.69 -12.07
CA MET A 457 -12.68 5.40 -12.66
C MET A 457 -13.79 4.73 -11.84
N ILE A 458 -14.88 4.32 -12.49
CA ILE A 458 -15.95 3.59 -11.82
C ILE A 458 -15.64 2.09 -11.88
N VAL A 459 -15.48 1.46 -10.72
CA VAL A 459 -15.22 0.02 -10.59
C VAL A 459 -16.39 -0.65 -9.87
N HIS A 460 -16.96 -1.70 -10.47
CA HIS A 460 -18.10 -2.40 -9.89
C HIS A 460 -18.08 -3.91 -10.14
N CYS A 461 -18.87 -4.62 -9.35
CA CYS A 461 -19.07 -6.07 -9.45
C CYS A 461 -20.54 -6.39 -9.19
N SER A 462 -20.81 -7.26 -8.20
CA SER A 462 -22.18 -7.46 -7.70
C SER A 462 -22.46 -6.57 -6.50
N ALA A 463 -21.76 -6.76 -5.38
CA ALA A 463 -21.94 -5.98 -4.17
C ALA A 463 -21.07 -4.71 -4.10
N GLY A 464 -20.10 -4.56 -5.00
CA GLY A 464 -19.17 -3.42 -5.01
C GLY A 464 -18.05 -3.47 -3.97
N ILE A 465 -17.79 -4.65 -3.36
CA ILE A 465 -16.82 -4.79 -2.25
C ILE A 465 -15.68 -5.77 -2.54
N GLY A 466 -15.98 -7.03 -2.86
CA GLY A 466 -14.97 -8.10 -2.97
C GLY A 466 -14.06 -7.92 -4.18
N ARG A 467 -14.54 -8.32 -5.37
CA ARG A 467 -13.77 -8.18 -6.63
C ARG A 467 -13.41 -6.72 -6.92
N THR A 468 -14.34 -5.79 -6.68
CA THR A 468 -14.11 -4.35 -6.79
C THR A 468 -12.96 -3.89 -5.90
N GLY A 469 -12.98 -4.22 -4.60
CA GLY A 469 -11.92 -3.84 -3.66
C GLY A 469 -10.58 -4.49 -4.01
N THR A 470 -10.59 -5.77 -4.43
CA THR A 470 -9.37 -6.44 -4.90
C THR A 470 -8.74 -5.73 -6.10
N ILE A 471 -9.55 -5.38 -7.11
CA ILE A 471 -9.06 -4.65 -8.29
C ILE A 471 -8.52 -3.27 -7.91
N VAL A 472 -9.25 -2.50 -7.09
CA VAL A 472 -8.82 -1.16 -6.67
C VAL A 472 -7.52 -1.23 -5.88
N VAL A 473 -7.36 -2.19 -4.96
CA VAL A 473 -6.13 -2.35 -4.17
C VAL A 473 -4.96 -2.78 -5.04
N ILE A 474 -5.16 -3.72 -5.98
CA ILE A 474 -4.10 -4.12 -6.92
C ILE A 474 -3.67 -2.90 -7.76
N ASP A 475 -4.62 -2.13 -8.28
CA ASP A 475 -4.32 -0.95 -9.10
C ASP A 475 -3.52 0.11 -8.32
N MET A 476 -3.92 0.40 -7.08
CA MET A 476 -3.19 1.32 -6.20
C MET A 476 -1.75 0.85 -5.90
N LEU A 477 -1.56 -0.45 -5.68
CA LEU A 477 -0.24 -1.01 -5.41
C LEU A 477 0.65 -0.99 -6.66
N VAL A 478 0.10 -1.35 -7.82
CA VAL A 478 0.81 -1.27 -9.11
C VAL A 478 1.20 0.17 -9.43
N GLU A 479 0.27 1.12 -9.30
CA GLU A 479 0.56 2.55 -9.48
C GLU A 479 1.62 3.06 -8.49
N THR A 480 1.69 2.50 -7.29
CA THR A 480 2.74 2.83 -6.32
C THR A 480 4.09 2.27 -6.72
N ILE A 481 4.13 1.06 -7.29
CA ILE A 481 5.34 0.46 -7.84
C ILE A 481 5.80 1.24 -9.07
N ASP A 482 4.92 1.53 -10.02
CA ASP A 482 5.26 2.27 -11.25
C ASP A 482 5.75 3.70 -10.95
N ALA A 483 5.15 4.37 -9.96
CA ALA A 483 5.54 5.74 -9.62
C ALA A 483 6.86 5.83 -8.83
N LYS A 484 7.23 4.80 -8.06
CA LYS A 484 8.37 4.84 -7.13
C LYS A 484 9.51 3.89 -7.50
N GLY A 485 9.25 2.89 -8.33
CA GLY A 485 10.19 1.89 -8.82
C GLY A 485 10.44 2.06 -10.32
N PRO A 486 11.19 1.13 -10.95
CA PRO A 486 11.25 1.09 -12.40
C PRO A 486 9.85 0.68 -12.89
N GLY A 487 9.23 1.46 -13.78
CA GLY A 487 7.93 1.09 -14.34
C GLY A 487 7.95 -0.34 -14.90
N LEU A 488 6.84 -1.06 -14.72
CA LEU A 488 6.69 -2.46 -15.18
C LEU A 488 6.96 -2.66 -16.67
#